data_AF-A0A9Q3ZZW8-F1
#
_entry.id   AF-A0A9Q3ZZW8-F1
#
_cell.length_a   1.000
_cell.length_b   1.000
_cell.length_c   1.000
_cell.angle_alpha   90.00
_cell.angle_beta   90.00
_cell.angle_gamma   90.00
#
_symmetry.space_group_name_H-M   'P 1'
#
loop_
_entity.id
_entity.type
_entity.pdbx_description
1 polymer ?
#
loop_
_entity_poly.entity_id
_entity_poly.type
_entity_poly.pdbx_seq_one_letter_code
_entity_poly.pdbx_strand_id
1 'polypeptide(L)'
;MQGTIAVISPSSTLTAVMHGILKQRGLALVVIEAAQHDATLKAQQLIDSGVSVIISRGRTASVLREQLRVPIVEVKHTFFDCINAYHKAQQVSANVAFLATSEGYATILEKARPFMPQVSICLIDPLGSNQATQVQLDRLQAEGIEVAIGGLSLRDAVIARGMRYIMSEADPDAADEAVDEALHLLQIEEERRLKRVELQTRYEMIQSILNCVSEGIFSVDSQRTVTNMNSVATAYLGSVHIGDSIDGLLAQDYFSQVLGSGRPVRGAL
;
A
#
# COMPACT_ATOMS: atom_id res chain seq x y z
N MET A 1 5.98 12.96 14.46
CA MET A 1 7.25 12.59 13.81
C MET A 1 7.06 12.73 12.31
N GLN A 2 8.10 13.12 11.57
CA GLN A 2 8.07 13.13 10.11
C GLN A 2 8.09 11.68 9.62
N GLY A 3 7.22 11.34 8.67
CA GLY A 3 7.18 9.99 8.11
C GLY A 3 8.51 9.62 7.45
N THR A 4 8.83 8.33 7.44
CA THR A 4 10.00 7.79 6.72
C THR A 4 9.60 6.68 5.75
N ILE A 5 10.53 6.30 4.87
CA ILE A 5 10.39 5.16 3.95
C ILE A 5 11.23 3.99 4.48
N ALA A 6 10.68 2.78 4.37
CA ALA A 6 11.45 1.55 4.56
C ALA A 6 11.32 0.61 3.37
N VAL A 7 12.33 -0.22 3.17
CA VAL A 7 12.39 -1.24 2.14
C VAL A 7 12.30 -2.59 2.82
N ILE A 8 11.30 -3.38 2.43
CA ILE A 8 11.18 -4.79 2.81
C ILE A 8 11.53 -5.63 1.60
N SER A 9 12.78 -6.08 1.60
CA SER A 9 13.36 -6.85 0.52
C SER A 9 13.09 -8.35 0.72
N PRO A 10 12.43 -9.04 -0.22
CA PRO A 10 12.20 -10.48 -0.10
C PRO A 10 13.44 -11.32 -0.43
N SER A 11 14.56 -10.70 -0.81
CA SER A 11 15.75 -11.42 -1.23
C SER A 11 17.03 -10.61 -1.11
N SER A 12 18.16 -11.30 -0.93
CA SER A 12 19.46 -10.64 -0.82
C SER A 12 19.92 -9.92 -2.08
N THR A 13 19.47 -10.34 -3.27
CA THR A 13 19.82 -9.61 -4.50
C THR A 13 19.09 -8.28 -4.59
N LEU A 14 17.80 -8.22 -4.23
CA LEU A 14 17.09 -6.94 -4.20
C LEU A 14 17.69 -6.04 -3.11
N THR A 15 18.08 -6.61 -1.96
CA THR A 15 18.75 -5.85 -0.90
C THR A 15 20.03 -5.19 -1.40
N ALA A 16 20.86 -5.94 -2.13
CA ALA A 16 22.10 -5.41 -2.71
C ALA A 16 21.82 -4.29 -3.73
N VAL A 17 20.84 -4.48 -4.62
CA VAL A 17 20.43 -3.45 -5.60
C VAL A 17 19.96 -2.18 -4.88
N MET A 18 19.09 -2.32 -3.87
CA MET A 18 18.57 -1.19 -3.09
C MET A 18 19.69 -0.47 -2.34
N HIS A 19 20.62 -1.17 -1.70
CA HIS A 19 21.77 -0.53 -1.06
C HIS A 19 22.65 0.24 -2.07
N GLY A 20 22.84 -0.30 -3.28
CA GLY A 20 23.55 0.38 -4.35
C GLY A 20 22.89 1.71 -4.71
N ILE A 21 21.59 1.68 -4.98
CA ILE A 21 20.79 2.86 -5.33
C ILE A 21 20.81 3.90 -4.21
N LEU A 22 20.54 3.48 -2.97
CA LEU A 22 20.49 4.38 -1.82
C LEU A 22 21.84 5.05 -1.56
N LYS A 23 22.94 4.30 -1.69
CA LYS A 23 24.29 4.85 -1.57
C LYS A 23 24.58 5.86 -2.67
N GLN A 24 24.23 5.55 -3.92
CA GLN A 24 24.44 6.45 -5.05
C GLN A 24 23.64 7.75 -4.90
N ARG A 25 22.42 7.67 -4.37
CA ARG A 25 21.54 8.82 -4.13
C ARG A 25 21.82 9.56 -2.82
N GLY A 26 22.70 9.04 -1.96
CA GLY A 26 22.95 9.62 -0.63
C GLY A 26 21.75 9.54 0.31
N LEU A 27 20.85 8.57 0.11
CA LEU A 27 19.64 8.38 0.91
C LEU A 27 19.88 7.35 2.02
N ALA A 28 19.40 7.67 3.23
CA ALA A 28 19.45 6.77 4.37
C ALA A 28 18.06 6.19 4.64
N LEU A 29 17.69 5.15 3.87
CA LEU A 29 16.46 4.40 4.11
C LEU A 29 16.77 3.08 4.81
N VAL A 30 15.87 2.64 5.69
CA VAL A 30 15.96 1.33 6.34
C VAL A 30 15.68 0.25 5.30
N VAL A 31 16.59 -0.72 5.15
CA VAL A 31 16.41 -1.89 4.28
C VAL A 31 16.46 -3.13 5.14
N ILE A 32 15.41 -3.95 5.09
CA ILE A 32 15.31 -5.19 5.85
C ILE A 32 14.99 -6.34 4.91
N GLU A 33 15.70 -7.45 5.09
CA GLU A 33 15.36 -8.72 4.45
C GLU A 33 14.25 -9.43 5.22
N ALA A 34 13.13 -9.66 4.54
CA ALA A 34 11.99 -10.40 5.06
C ALA A 34 11.05 -10.83 3.93
N ALA A 35 10.42 -12.00 4.07
CA ALA A 35 9.42 -12.48 3.13
C ALA A 35 8.22 -13.09 3.88
N GLN A 36 7.08 -13.21 3.18
CA GLN A 36 5.87 -13.86 3.69
C GLN A 36 5.44 -13.29 5.06
N HIS A 37 5.19 -14.16 6.05
CA HIS A 37 4.70 -13.75 7.37
C HIS A 37 5.67 -12.84 8.14
N ASP A 38 6.98 -13.09 8.01
CA ASP A 38 8.01 -12.26 8.64
C ASP A 38 8.01 -10.83 8.07
N ALA A 39 7.71 -10.68 6.78
CA ALA A 39 7.59 -9.37 6.15
C ALA A 39 6.48 -8.52 6.77
N THR A 40 5.28 -9.10 7.00
CA THR A 40 4.17 -8.36 7.63
C THR A 40 4.48 -7.94 9.05
N LEU A 41 5.08 -8.83 9.86
CA LEU A 41 5.44 -8.53 11.25
C LEU A 41 6.44 -7.37 11.32
N LYS A 42 7.51 -7.44 10.51
CA LYS A 42 8.52 -6.37 10.45
C LYS A 42 7.96 -5.07 9.88
N ALA A 43 7.07 -5.16 8.89
CA ALA A 43 6.38 -3.98 8.36
C ALA A 43 5.57 -3.27 9.46
N GLN A 44 4.84 -4.00 10.28
CA GLN A 44 4.06 -3.41 11.37
C GLN A 44 4.96 -2.72 12.40
N GLN A 45 6.07 -3.35 12.79
CA GLN A 45 7.06 -2.74 13.70
C GLN A 45 7.65 -1.44 13.15
N LEU A 46 7.93 -1.42 11.85
CA LEU A 46 8.43 -0.24 11.16
C LEU A 46 7.39 0.89 11.13
N ILE A 47 6.12 0.55 10.86
CA ILE A 47 5.00 1.50 10.86
C ILE A 47 4.81 2.10 12.25
N ASP A 48 4.84 1.25 13.29
CA ASP A 48 4.74 1.69 14.69
C ASP A 48 5.93 2.61 15.07
N SER A 49 7.07 2.47 14.39
CA SER A 49 8.25 3.32 14.53
C SER A 49 8.22 4.59 13.66
N GLY A 50 7.13 4.84 12.91
CA GLY A 50 6.93 6.05 12.12
C GLY A 50 7.18 5.92 10.61
N VAL A 51 7.38 4.70 10.08
CA VAL A 51 7.41 4.48 8.63
C VAL A 51 6.03 4.73 8.04
N SER A 52 6.00 5.56 6.99
CA SER A 52 4.76 5.99 6.33
C SER A 52 4.61 5.42 4.92
N VAL A 53 5.68 4.91 4.31
CA VAL A 53 5.67 4.28 2.99
C VAL A 53 6.62 3.09 2.98
N ILE A 54 6.22 1.99 2.36
CA ILE A 54 7.05 0.78 2.25
C ILE A 54 7.31 0.45 0.78
N ILE A 55 8.57 0.12 0.46
CA ILE A 55 8.96 -0.44 -0.83
C ILE A 55 9.13 -1.96 -0.66
N SER A 56 8.57 -2.75 -1.57
CA SER A 56 8.81 -4.20 -1.62
C SER A 56 8.71 -4.72 -3.05
N ARG A 57 8.72 -6.05 -3.26
CA ARG A 57 8.68 -6.66 -4.60
C ARG A 57 7.76 -7.87 -4.67
N GLY A 58 7.05 -7.99 -5.79
CA GLY A 58 6.26 -9.16 -6.18
C GLY A 58 5.27 -9.58 -5.10
N ARG A 59 5.22 -10.89 -4.80
CA ARG A 59 4.23 -11.46 -3.87
C ARG A 59 4.29 -10.81 -2.48
N THR A 60 5.47 -10.47 -1.98
CA THR A 60 5.61 -9.78 -0.69
C THR A 60 4.94 -8.42 -0.72
N ALA A 61 5.14 -7.62 -1.79
CA ALA A 61 4.44 -6.35 -1.95
C ALA A 61 2.91 -6.50 -1.99
N SER A 62 2.41 -7.53 -2.69
CA SER A 62 0.97 -7.81 -2.74
C SER A 62 0.39 -8.14 -1.36
N VAL A 63 1.06 -9.01 -0.60
CA VAL A 63 0.61 -9.39 0.77
C VAL A 63 0.60 -8.18 1.70
N LEU A 64 1.66 -7.36 1.67
CA LEU A 64 1.75 -6.17 2.51
C LEU A 64 0.62 -5.18 2.18
N ARG A 65 0.29 -5.02 0.90
CA ARG A 65 -0.77 -4.11 0.44
C ARG A 65 -2.17 -4.54 0.88
N GLU A 66 -2.41 -5.84 0.99
CA GLU A 66 -3.69 -6.39 1.46
C GLU A 66 -3.86 -6.22 2.99
N GLN A 67 -2.76 -6.20 3.74
CA GLN A 67 -2.77 -6.27 5.20
C GLN A 67 -2.53 -4.93 5.90
N LEU A 68 -1.90 -3.97 5.21
CA LEU A 68 -1.42 -2.72 5.80
C LEU A 68 -2.11 -1.51 5.17
N ARG A 69 -2.21 -0.43 5.95
CA ARG A 69 -2.85 0.82 5.51
C ARG A 69 -1.89 1.84 4.89
N VAL A 70 -0.59 1.69 5.13
CA VAL A 70 0.42 2.57 4.54
C VAL A 70 0.61 2.25 3.05
N PRO A 71 0.93 3.24 2.20
CA PRO A 71 1.25 3.00 0.80
C PRO A 71 2.39 1.96 0.62
N ILE A 72 2.15 0.99 -0.26
CA ILE A 72 3.12 -0.04 -0.65
C ILE A 72 3.53 0.16 -2.11
N VAL A 73 4.77 0.60 -2.31
CA VAL A 73 5.40 0.72 -3.63
C VAL A 73 6.04 -0.60 -4.01
N GLU A 74 5.70 -1.09 -5.20
CA GLU A 74 6.23 -2.35 -5.72
C GLU A 74 7.35 -2.07 -6.72
N VAL A 75 8.52 -2.66 -6.47
CA VAL A 75 9.59 -2.80 -7.47
C VAL A 75 9.07 -3.79 -8.52
N LYS A 76 8.69 -3.26 -9.68
CA LYS A 76 8.04 -4.05 -10.73
C LYS A 76 9.03 -5.02 -11.36
N HIS A 77 8.49 -6.12 -11.91
CA HIS A 77 9.25 -6.94 -12.84
C HIS A 77 9.33 -6.22 -14.20
N THR A 78 10.51 -6.25 -14.83
CA THR A 78 10.76 -5.66 -16.15
C THR A 78 11.14 -6.71 -17.18
N PHE A 79 11.21 -6.29 -18.45
CA PHE A 79 11.78 -7.12 -19.51
C PHE A 79 13.25 -7.46 -19.23
N PHE A 80 14.05 -6.51 -18.73
CA PHE A 80 15.46 -6.71 -18.46
C PHE A 80 15.70 -7.71 -17.33
N ASP A 81 14.85 -7.70 -16.29
CA ASP A 81 14.85 -8.74 -15.24
C ASP A 81 14.77 -10.15 -15.82
N CYS A 82 13.86 -10.33 -16.77
CA CYS A 82 13.57 -11.61 -17.40
C CYS A 82 14.73 -12.05 -18.29
N ILE A 83 15.18 -11.19 -19.21
CA ILE A 83 16.26 -11.53 -20.16
C ILE A 83 17.58 -11.78 -19.43
N ASN A 84 17.93 -10.97 -18.43
CA ASN A 84 19.15 -11.17 -17.67
C ASN A 84 19.13 -12.49 -16.89
N ALA A 85 17.99 -12.82 -16.27
CA ALA A 85 17.84 -14.10 -15.57
C ALA A 85 17.87 -15.29 -16.54
N TYR A 86 17.25 -15.15 -17.71
CA TYR A 86 17.26 -16.18 -18.75
C TYR A 86 18.68 -16.44 -19.29
N HIS A 87 19.45 -15.40 -19.63
CA HIS A 87 20.83 -15.56 -20.08
C HIS A 87 21.72 -16.22 -19.01
N LYS A 88 21.52 -15.88 -17.72
CA LYS A 88 22.20 -16.56 -16.61
C LYS A 88 21.82 -18.05 -16.54
N ALA A 89 20.55 -18.38 -16.78
CA ALA A 89 20.10 -19.77 -16.83
C ALA A 89 20.68 -20.54 -18.02
N GLN A 90 20.77 -19.91 -19.19
CA GLN A 90 21.35 -20.52 -20.38
C GLN A 90 22.83 -20.86 -20.25
N GLN A 91 23.58 -20.18 -19.38
CA GLN A 91 24.96 -20.56 -19.06
C GLN A 91 25.04 -21.92 -18.32
N VAL A 92 23.92 -22.38 -17.76
CA VAL A 92 23.83 -23.65 -17.04
C VAL A 92 23.18 -24.74 -17.91
N SER A 93 22.06 -24.44 -18.56
CA SER A 93 21.34 -25.37 -19.44
C SER A 93 20.43 -24.66 -20.43
N ALA A 94 20.15 -25.29 -21.58
CA ALA A 94 19.13 -24.83 -22.52
C ALA A 94 17.69 -25.11 -22.04
N ASN A 95 17.50 -26.07 -21.14
CA ASN A 95 16.18 -26.48 -20.64
C ASN A 95 15.78 -25.63 -19.44
N VAL A 96 15.26 -24.43 -19.73
CA VAL A 96 14.95 -23.39 -18.74
C VAL A 96 13.45 -23.22 -18.58
N ALA A 97 12.99 -23.11 -17.33
CA ALA A 97 11.62 -22.71 -17.00
C ALA A 97 11.57 -21.45 -16.13
N PHE A 98 10.65 -20.53 -16.43
CA PHE A 98 10.21 -19.50 -15.49
C PHE A 98 9.02 -19.98 -14.68
N LEU A 99 9.08 -19.73 -13.37
CA LEU A 99 8.01 -19.98 -12.40
C LEU A 99 7.36 -18.63 -12.06
N ALA A 100 6.30 -18.30 -12.78
CA ALA A 100 5.58 -17.05 -12.62
C ALA A 100 4.62 -17.14 -11.43
N THR A 101 4.85 -16.36 -10.37
CA THR A 101 4.00 -16.36 -9.16
C THR A 101 2.88 -15.33 -9.19
N SER A 102 2.61 -14.72 -10.34
CA SER A 102 1.49 -13.79 -10.56
C SER A 102 1.17 -13.69 -12.05
N GLU A 103 -0.07 -13.33 -12.39
CA GLU A 103 -0.48 -13.10 -13.77
C GLU A 103 0.27 -11.92 -14.41
N GLY A 104 0.54 -10.87 -13.64
CA GLY A 104 1.32 -9.72 -14.10
C GLY A 104 2.73 -10.13 -14.53
N TYR A 105 3.39 -10.97 -13.73
CA TYR A 105 4.73 -11.46 -14.08
C TYR A 105 4.68 -12.43 -15.27
N ALA A 106 3.70 -13.34 -15.32
CA ALA A 106 3.49 -14.21 -16.48
C ALA A 106 3.28 -13.42 -17.78
N THR A 107 2.52 -12.33 -17.72
CA THR A 107 2.28 -11.43 -18.87
C THR A 107 3.58 -10.80 -19.38
N ILE A 108 4.47 -10.39 -18.48
CA ILE A 108 5.78 -9.84 -18.86
C ILE A 108 6.64 -10.92 -19.50
N LEU A 109 6.66 -12.12 -18.93
CA LEU A 109 7.41 -13.26 -19.46
C LEU A 109 6.93 -13.65 -20.87
N GLU A 110 5.61 -13.67 -21.10
CA GLU A 110 5.06 -13.97 -22.42
C GLU A 110 5.40 -12.89 -23.45
N LYS A 111 5.40 -11.60 -23.06
CA LYS A 111 5.91 -10.52 -23.92
C LYS A 111 7.40 -10.66 -24.23
N ALA A 112 8.18 -11.21 -23.30
CA ALA A 112 9.61 -11.43 -23.46
C ALA A 112 9.95 -12.73 -24.23
N ARG A 113 9.00 -13.67 -24.37
CA ARG A 113 9.18 -14.99 -24.99
C ARG A 113 9.87 -14.95 -26.38
N PRO A 114 9.61 -13.98 -27.29
CA PRO A 114 10.31 -13.90 -28.57
C PRO A 114 11.84 -13.79 -28.47
N PHE A 115 12.35 -13.36 -27.32
CA PHE A 115 13.79 -13.19 -27.04
C PHE A 115 14.35 -14.32 -26.16
N MET A 116 13.52 -15.30 -25.76
CA MET A 116 13.89 -16.41 -24.90
C MET A 116 13.55 -17.74 -25.59
N PRO A 117 14.35 -18.18 -26.58
CA PRO A 117 14.04 -19.38 -27.35
C PRO A 117 13.91 -20.62 -26.46
N GLN A 118 12.87 -21.42 -26.69
CA GLN A 118 12.65 -22.71 -26.00
C GLN A 118 12.46 -22.60 -24.47
N VAL A 119 12.10 -21.43 -23.94
CA VAL A 119 11.80 -21.29 -22.52
C VAL A 119 10.39 -21.82 -22.20
N SER A 120 10.28 -22.57 -21.11
CA SER A 120 8.99 -22.93 -20.52
C SER A 120 8.52 -21.84 -19.56
N ILE A 121 7.28 -21.38 -19.68
CA ILE A 121 6.67 -20.46 -18.72
C ILE A 121 5.59 -21.22 -17.97
N CYS A 122 5.76 -21.34 -16.66
CA CYS A 122 4.85 -22.05 -15.78
C CYS A 122 4.24 -21.06 -14.79
N LEU A 123 2.92 -20.89 -14.86
CA LEU A 123 2.19 -20.11 -13.86
C LEU A 123 2.01 -20.95 -12.59
N ILE A 124 2.53 -20.43 -11.49
CA ILE A 124 2.35 -20.96 -10.15
C ILE A 124 1.32 -20.10 -9.45
N ASP A 125 0.16 -20.68 -9.15
CA ASP A 125 -0.89 -19.99 -8.40
C ASP A 125 -0.39 -19.67 -6.98
N PRO A 126 -0.23 -18.38 -6.62
CA PRO A 126 0.24 -17.96 -5.31
C PRO A 126 -0.81 -18.12 -4.19
N LEU A 127 -2.07 -18.41 -4.54
CA LEU A 127 -3.17 -18.77 -3.63
C LEU A 127 -3.51 -20.26 -3.69
N GLY A 128 -2.85 -20.99 -4.60
CA GLY A 128 -3.03 -22.42 -4.78
C GLY A 128 -2.50 -23.22 -3.59
N SER A 129 -2.95 -24.47 -3.49
CA SER A 129 -2.42 -25.39 -2.48
C SER A 129 -0.96 -25.71 -2.79
N ASN A 130 -0.17 -25.97 -1.73
CA ASN A 130 1.21 -26.46 -1.90
C ASN A 130 1.27 -27.67 -2.85
N GLN A 131 0.26 -28.54 -2.82
CA GLN A 131 0.16 -29.70 -3.71
C GLN A 131 0.06 -29.29 -5.19
N ALA A 132 -0.69 -28.25 -5.53
CA ALA A 132 -0.78 -27.76 -6.91
C ALA A 132 0.59 -27.25 -7.40
N THR A 133 1.33 -26.53 -6.55
CA THR A 133 2.71 -26.13 -6.86
C THR A 133 3.63 -27.33 -7.07
N GLN A 134 3.56 -28.35 -6.20
CA GLN A 134 4.38 -29.57 -6.35
C GLN A 134 4.09 -30.27 -7.68
N VAL A 135 2.81 -30.41 -8.07
CA VAL A 135 2.41 -31.04 -9.34
C VAL A 135 2.99 -30.31 -10.55
N GLN A 136 2.99 -28.97 -10.55
CA GLN A 136 3.60 -28.20 -11.63
C GLN A 136 5.12 -28.42 -11.70
N LEU A 137 5.80 -28.45 -10.55
CA LEU A 137 7.24 -28.69 -10.50
C LEU A 137 7.62 -30.12 -10.91
N ASP A 138 6.81 -31.12 -10.54
CA ASP A 138 7.00 -32.52 -10.97
C ASP A 138 6.84 -32.64 -12.49
N ARG A 139 5.88 -31.92 -13.07
CA ARG A 139 5.69 -31.86 -14.52
C ARG A 139 6.92 -31.29 -15.22
N LEU A 140 7.46 -30.17 -14.73
CA LEU A 140 8.66 -29.56 -15.30
C LEU A 140 9.88 -30.48 -15.22
N GLN A 141 10.04 -31.19 -14.10
CA GLN A 141 11.10 -32.19 -13.96
C GLN A 141 10.94 -33.33 -14.99
N ALA A 142 9.71 -33.83 -15.19
CA ALA A 142 9.42 -34.88 -16.17
C ALA A 142 9.60 -34.41 -17.63
N GLU A 143 9.40 -33.11 -17.89
CA GLU A 143 9.68 -32.45 -19.18
C GLU A 143 11.18 -32.24 -19.43
N GLY A 144 12.05 -32.58 -18.47
CA GLY A 144 13.51 -32.46 -18.61
C GLY A 144 14.03 -31.03 -18.36
N ILE A 145 13.26 -30.19 -17.66
CA ILE A 145 13.74 -28.89 -17.20
C ILE A 145 14.89 -29.09 -16.21
N GLU A 146 15.99 -28.39 -16.45
CA GLU A 146 17.20 -28.48 -15.63
C GLU A 146 17.42 -27.21 -14.79
N VAL A 147 16.88 -26.07 -15.24
CA VAL A 147 17.04 -24.77 -14.56
C VAL A 147 15.68 -24.09 -14.43
N ALA A 148 15.32 -23.70 -13.21
CA ALA A 148 14.11 -22.94 -12.93
C ALA A 148 14.42 -21.56 -12.37
N ILE A 149 13.75 -20.54 -12.89
CA ILE A 149 13.86 -19.15 -12.48
C ILE A 149 12.56 -18.74 -11.78
N GLY A 150 12.62 -18.20 -10.57
CA GLY A 150 11.40 -17.77 -9.88
C GLY A 150 11.63 -17.13 -8.52
N GLY A 151 10.52 -16.88 -7.81
CA GLY A 151 10.55 -16.30 -6.46
C GLY A 151 11.23 -17.20 -5.43
N LEU A 152 11.78 -16.59 -4.37
CA LEU A 152 12.56 -17.27 -3.33
C LEU A 152 11.79 -18.41 -2.65
N SER A 153 10.47 -18.27 -2.51
CA SER A 153 9.60 -19.29 -1.91
C SER A 153 9.57 -20.62 -2.65
N LEU A 154 10.02 -20.68 -3.91
CA LEU A 154 10.05 -21.89 -4.73
C LEU A 154 11.43 -22.57 -4.74
N ARG A 155 12.47 -21.93 -4.17
CA ARG A 155 13.85 -22.41 -4.22
C ARG A 155 14.00 -23.84 -3.73
N ASP A 156 13.54 -24.13 -2.53
CA ASP A 156 13.77 -25.44 -1.90
C ASP A 156 13.02 -26.55 -2.64
N ALA A 157 11.80 -26.25 -3.11
CA ALA A 157 10.99 -27.18 -3.88
C ALA A 157 11.60 -27.50 -5.26
N VAL A 158 12.28 -26.53 -5.89
CA VAL A 158 13.02 -26.72 -7.14
C VAL A 158 14.27 -27.57 -6.90
N ILE A 159 15.06 -27.24 -5.88
CA ILE A 159 16.32 -27.95 -5.57
C ILE A 159 16.05 -29.40 -5.16
N ALA A 160 14.97 -29.66 -4.41
CA ALA A 160 14.57 -31.02 -4.03
C ALA A 160 14.31 -31.96 -5.22
N ARG A 161 14.07 -31.41 -6.42
CA ARG A 161 13.85 -32.14 -7.67
C ARG A 161 15.12 -32.28 -8.53
N GLY A 162 16.27 -31.86 -8.02
CA GLY A 162 17.54 -31.88 -8.74
C GLY A 162 17.69 -30.79 -9.81
N MET A 163 16.73 -29.87 -9.91
CA MET A 163 16.84 -28.71 -10.79
C MET A 163 17.71 -27.62 -10.16
N ARG A 164 18.43 -26.86 -10.98
CA ARG A 164 19.13 -25.65 -10.54
C ARG A 164 18.12 -24.51 -10.36
N TYR A 165 18.19 -23.83 -9.22
CA TYR A 165 17.39 -22.63 -8.97
C TYR A 165 18.21 -21.37 -9.29
N ILE A 166 17.62 -20.45 -10.06
CA ILE A 166 18.16 -19.12 -10.30
C ILE A 166 17.14 -18.08 -9.83
N MET A 167 17.63 -17.12 -9.05
CA MET A 167 16.82 -15.99 -8.63
C MET A 167 16.96 -14.87 -9.66
N SER A 168 15.83 -14.32 -10.12
CA SER A 168 15.85 -13.11 -10.94
C SER A 168 16.31 -11.92 -10.08
N GLU A 169 17.27 -11.16 -10.59
CA GLU A 169 17.71 -9.92 -9.99
C GLU A 169 16.70 -8.80 -10.31
N ALA A 170 16.72 -7.73 -9.52
CA ALA A 170 15.94 -6.54 -9.84
C ALA A 170 16.76 -5.66 -10.78
N ASP A 171 16.09 -5.18 -11.80
CA ASP A 171 16.51 -4.13 -12.68
C ASP A 171 16.75 -2.88 -11.82
N PRO A 172 18.00 -2.38 -11.78
CA PRO A 172 18.32 -1.20 -10.99
C PRO A 172 17.42 -0.02 -11.35
N ASP A 173 17.05 0.15 -12.62
CA ASP A 173 16.18 1.25 -13.06
C ASP A 173 14.77 1.13 -12.45
N ALA A 174 14.21 -0.09 -12.40
CA ALA A 174 12.89 -0.31 -11.78
C ALA A 174 12.91 -0.12 -10.25
N ALA A 175 14.02 -0.48 -9.61
CA ALA A 175 14.22 -0.24 -8.18
C ALA A 175 14.41 1.26 -7.90
N ASP A 176 15.08 1.98 -8.80
CA ASP A 176 15.30 3.43 -8.73
C ASP A 176 13.99 4.21 -8.90
N GLU A 177 13.17 3.82 -9.88
CA GLU A 177 11.81 4.35 -10.08
C GLU A 177 10.92 4.11 -8.85
N ALA A 178 11.05 2.94 -8.21
CA ALA A 178 10.30 2.66 -6.98
C ALA A 178 10.72 3.55 -5.80
N VAL A 179 12.00 3.96 -5.75
CA VAL A 179 12.47 4.94 -4.76
C VAL A 179 11.85 6.31 -5.03
N ASP A 180 11.82 6.76 -6.28
CA ASP A 180 11.20 8.04 -6.65
C ASP A 180 9.71 8.07 -6.33
N GLU A 181 8.98 7.00 -6.67
CA GLU A 181 7.56 6.88 -6.35
C GLU A 181 7.33 6.89 -4.83
N ALA A 182 8.18 6.21 -4.06
CA ALA A 182 8.06 6.19 -2.61
C ALA A 182 8.33 7.57 -1.98
N LEU A 183 9.31 8.33 -2.50
CA LEU A 183 9.58 9.70 -2.08
C LEU A 183 8.41 10.62 -2.40
N HIS A 184 7.82 10.48 -3.59
CA HIS A 184 6.65 11.25 -3.99
C HIS A 184 5.44 10.96 -3.08
N LEU A 185 5.14 9.68 -2.82
CA LEU A 185 4.05 9.28 -1.93
C LEU A 185 4.29 9.73 -0.48
N LEU A 186 5.54 9.71 -0.01
CA LEU A 186 5.87 10.23 1.31
C LEU A 186 5.56 11.72 1.41
N GLN A 187 5.89 12.49 0.37
CA GLN A 187 5.61 13.92 0.31
C GLN A 187 4.10 14.20 0.34
N ILE A 188 3.31 13.43 -0.42
CA ILE A 188 1.84 13.50 -0.40
C ILE A 188 1.29 13.18 0.99
N GLU A 189 1.79 12.15 1.67
CA GLU A 189 1.34 11.81 3.02
C GLU A 189 1.70 12.89 4.04
N GLU A 190 2.86 13.53 3.92
CA GLU A 190 3.24 14.64 4.79
C GLU A 190 2.36 15.88 4.56
N GLU A 191 2.04 16.22 3.31
CA GLU A 191 1.10 17.30 2.99
C GLU A 191 -0.31 17.02 3.57
N ARG A 192 -0.80 15.78 3.41
CA ARG A 192 -2.07 15.35 4.01
C ARG A 192 -2.05 15.44 5.53
N ARG A 193 -0.92 15.12 6.16
CA ARG A 193 -0.74 15.23 7.61
C ARG A 193 -0.78 16.68 8.06
N LEU A 194 -0.02 17.57 7.41
CA LEU A 194 0.00 19.00 7.72
C LEU A 194 -1.39 19.63 7.57
N LYS A 195 -2.10 19.31 6.48
CA LYS A 195 -3.46 19.79 6.24
C LYS A 195 -4.45 19.32 7.30
N ARG A 196 -4.33 18.07 7.78
CA ARG A 196 -5.16 17.55 8.89
C ARG A 196 -4.91 18.32 10.19
N VAL A 197 -3.65 18.60 10.52
CA VAL A 197 -3.30 19.40 11.70
C VAL A 197 -3.86 20.81 11.58
N GLU A 198 -3.70 21.47 10.43
CA GLU A 198 -4.24 22.82 10.19
C GLU A 198 -5.77 22.87 10.35
N LEU A 199 -6.49 21.90 9.78
CA LEU A 199 -7.95 21.80 9.90
C LEU A 199 -8.38 21.58 11.35
N GLN A 200 -7.68 20.71 12.08
CA GLN A 200 -7.95 20.46 13.50
C GLN A 200 -7.75 21.73 14.33
N THR A 201 -6.64 22.43 14.15
CA THR A 201 -6.37 23.69 14.86
C THR A 201 -7.42 24.77 14.54
N ARG A 202 -7.88 24.87 13.29
CA ARG A 202 -8.98 25.77 12.91
C ARG A 202 -10.28 25.40 13.60
N TYR A 203 -10.61 24.11 13.65
CA TYR A 203 -11.81 23.63 14.33
C TYR A 203 -11.79 23.97 15.83
N GLU A 204 -10.67 23.72 16.51
CA GLU A 204 -10.48 24.05 17.92
C GLU A 204 -10.57 25.55 18.19
N MET A 205 -10.02 26.38 17.31
CA MET A 205 -10.14 27.84 17.39
C MET A 205 -11.60 28.29 17.26
N ILE A 206 -12.34 27.78 16.27
CA ILE A 206 -13.76 28.10 16.08
C ILE A 206 -14.57 27.69 17.31
N GLN A 207 -14.36 26.48 17.83
CA GLN A 207 -15.00 26.01 19.06
C GLN A 207 -14.70 26.93 20.25
N SER A 208 -13.45 27.36 20.41
CA SER A 208 -13.05 28.26 21.49
C SER A 208 -13.77 29.61 21.39
N ILE A 209 -13.87 30.18 20.19
CA ILE A 209 -14.60 31.44 19.96
C ILE A 209 -16.09 31.28 20.27
N LEU A 210 -16.73 30.21 19.77
CA LEU A 210 -18.15 29.93 20.00
C LEU A 210 -18.47 29.70 21.48
N ASN A 211 -17.55 29.15 22.26
CA ASN A 211 -17.74 28.93 23.69
C ASN A 211 -17.52 30.18 24.56
N CYS A 212 -17.00 31.28 24.01
CA CYS A 212 -16.82 32.55 24.73
C CYS A 212 -18.05 33.47 24.67
N VAL A 213 -19.02 33.21 23.77
CA VAL A 213 -20.23 34.02 23.67
C VAL A 213 -21.25 33.63 24.74
N SER A 214 -22.13 34.56 25.12
CA SER A 214 -23.18 34.31 26.12
C SER A 214 -24.43 33.67 25.53
N GLU A 215 -24.58 33.71 24.21
CA GLU A 215 -25.69 33.13 23.48
C GLU A 215 -25.46 31.65 23.13
N GLY A 216 -26.55 30.88 23.13
CA GLY A 216 -26.54 29.52 22.58
C GLY A 216 -26.44 29.55 21.06
N ILE A 217 -25.35 29.01 20.51
CA ILE A 217 -25.14 28.88 19.07
C ILE A 217 -25.12 27.40 18.70
N PHE A 218 -25.93 27.03 17.71
CA PHE A 218 -25.85 25.72 17.06
C PHE A 218 -26.11 25.86 15.56
N SER A 219 -25.64 24.89 14.80
CA SER A 219 -25.84 24.82 13.34
C SER A 219 -26.55 23.52 12.96
N VAL A 220 -27.25 23.55 11.83
CA VAL A 220 -27.96 22.41 11.25
C VAL A 220 -27.60 22.26 9.77
N ASP A 221 -27.62 21.05 9.24
CA ASP A 221 -27.46 20.80 7.82
C ASP A 221 -28.79 20.94 7.04
N SER A 222 -28.74 20.70 5.73
CA SER A 222 -29.92 20.70 4.85
C SER A 222 -30.95 19.62 5.20
N GLN A 223 -30.54 18.58 5.93
CA GLN A 223 -31.41 17.51 6.43
C GLN A 223 -31.96 17.81 7.82
N ARG A 224 -31.74 19.04 8.34
CA ARG A 224 -32.18 19.48 9.67
C ARG A 224 -31.54 18.69 10.80
N THR A 225 -30.34 18.17 10.57
CA THR A 225 -29.55 17.49 11.60
C THR A 225 -28.60 18.49 12.24
N VAL A 226 -28.51 18.50 13.56
CA VAL A 226 -27.54 19.32 14.30
C VAL A 226 -26.12 18.93 13.90
N THR A 227 -25.37 19.90 13.39
CA THR A 227 -23.97 19.71 12.95
C THR A 227 -22.95 20.24 13.96
N ASN A 228 -23.32 21.24 14.76
CA ASN A 228 -22.45 21.81 15.78
C ASN A 228 -23.25 22.52 16.87
N MET A 229 -22.72 22.58 18.10
CA MET A 229 -23.29 23.29 19.25
C MET A 229 -22.18 23.84 20.14
N ASN A 230 -22.34 25.07 20.62
CA ASN A 230 -21.49 25.60 21.70
C ASN A 230 -22.00 25.16 23.09
N SER A 231 -21.19 25.33 24.12
CA SER A 231 -21.50 24.90 25.50
C SER A 231 -22.80 25.51 26.04
N VAL A 232 -23.09 26.75 25.64
CA VAL A 232 -24.30 27.46 26.06
C VAL A 232 -25.54 26.85 25.41
N ALA A 233 -25.50 26.54 24.11
CA ALA A 233 -26.59 25.87 23.41
C ALA A 233 -26.83 24.47 23.98
N THR A 234 -25.76 23.72 24.29
CA THR A 234 -25.89 22.42 24.95
C THR A 234 -26.58 22.54 26.31
N ALA A 235 -26.24 23.55 27.11
CA ALA A 235 -26.87 23.79 28.41
C ALA A 235 -28.37 24.14 28.29
N TYR A 236 -28.74 24.95 27.28
CA TYR A 236 -30.14 25.34 27.07
C TYR A 236 -30.99 24.24 26.44
N LEU A 237 -30.45 23.51 25.45
CA LEU A 237 -31.18 22.52 24.67
C LEU A 237 -31.18 21.13 25.31
N GLY A 238 -30.34 20.91 26.33
CA GLY A 238 -30.41 19.77 27.25
C GLY A 238 -30.23 18.40 26.60
N SER A 239 -31.31 17.86 26.02
CA SER A 239 -31.37 16.52 25.43
C SER A 239 -30.95 16.44 23.97
N VAL A 240 -30.68 17.58 23.32
CA VAL A 240 -30.27 17.63 21.91
C VAL A 240 -28.77 17.51 21.77
N HIS A 241 -28.32 16.60 20.91
CA HIS A 241 -26.92 16.34 20.62
C HIS A 241 -26.59 16.57 19.15
N ILE A 242 -25.29 16.68 18.85
CA ILE A 242 -24.80 16.67 17.48
C ILE A 242 -25.19 15.33 16.83
N GLY A 243 -25.81 15.40 15.65
CA GLY A 243 -26.37 14.24 14.95
C GLY A 243 -27.87 14.03 15.16
N ASP A 244 -28.49 14.75 16.10
CA ASP A 244 -29.95 14.68 16.30
C ASP A 244 -30.69 15.56 15.27
N SER A 245 -31.91 15.14 14.90
CA SER A 245 -32.83 16.00 14.14
C SER A 245 -33.42 17.08 15.04
N ILE A 246 -33.56 18.29 14.50
CA ILE A 246 -34.24 19.42 15.14
C ILE A 246 -35.74 19.50 14.80
N ASP A 247 -36.30 18.52 14.11
CA ASP A 247 -37.73 18.49 13.81
C ASP A 247 -38.55 18.40 15.11
N GLY A 248 -39.47 19.35 15.29
CA GLY A 248 -40.32 19.45 16.50
C GLY A 248 -39.64 20.12 17.70
N LEU A 249 -38.39 20.61 17.56
CA LEU A 249 -37.68 21.29 18.65
C LEU A 249 -38.25 22.67 18.99
N LEU A 250 -38.82 23.36 18.00
CA LEU A 250 -39.49 24.65 18.16
C LEU A 250 -40.97 24.53 17.78
N ALA A 251 -41.83 25.20 18.56
CA ALA A 251 -43.25 25.28 18.27
C ALA A 251 -43.58 26.06 16.99
N GLN A 252 -42.65 26.89 16.51
CA GLN A 252 -42.77 27.65 15.28
C GLN A 252 -41.79 27.14 14.21
N ASP A 253 -42.23 27.20 12.96
CA ASP A 253 -41.51 26.67 11.79
C ASP A 253 -40.36 27.60 11.31
N TYR A 254 -39.62 28.17 12.26
CA TYR A 254 -38.53 29.11 11.99
C TYR A 254 -37.43 28.47 11.13
N PHE A 255 -37.14 27.18 11.34
CA PHE A 255 -36.09 26.47 10.61
C PHE A 255 -36.43 26.27 9.13
N SER A 256 -37.67 25.88 8.80
CA SER A 256 -38.08 25.73 7.39
C SER A 256 -38.02 27.05 6.64
N GLN A 257 -38.35 28.17 7.31
CA GLN A 257 -38.26 29.50 6.72
C GLN A 257 -36.80 29.92 6.45
N VAL A 258 -35.89 29.66 7.38
CA VAL A 258 -34.45 29.94 7.20
C VAL A 258 -33.86 29.07 6.09
N LEU A 259 -34.15 27.77 6.08
CA LEU A 259 -33.64 26.83 5.07
C LEU A 259 -34.21 27.09 3.67
N GLY A 260 -35.48 27.50 3.57
CA GLY A 260 -36.14 27.81 2.30
C GLY A 260 -35.80 29.18 1.72
N SER A 261 -35.53 30.19 2.56
CA SER A 261 -35.28 31.57 2.11
C SER A 261 -33.80 31.99 2.15
N GLY A 262 -32.96 31.28 2.90
CA GLY A 262 -31.56 31.64 3.16
C GLY A 262 -31.39 32.95 3.93
N ARG A 263 -32.47 33.50 4.53
CA ARG A 263 -32.46 34.77 5.25
C ARG A 263 -32.55 34.55 6.77
N PRO A 264 -31.93 35.42 7.57
CA PRO A 264 -32.05 35.34 9.03
C PRO A 264 -33.50 35.58 9.45
N VAL A 265 -34.03 34.67 10.28
CA VAL A 265 -35.32 34.82 10.94
C VAL A 265 -35.07 35.04 12.42
N ARG A 266 -35.72 36.06 13.01
CA ARG A 266 -35.63 36.34 14.44
C ARG A 266 -36.94 35.93 15.11
N GLY A 267 -36.83 35.09 16.13
CA GLY A 267 -37.92 34.65 16.98
C GLY A 267 -37.46 34.63 18.44
N ALA A 268 -38.39 34.75 19.38
CA ALA A 268 -38.11 34.51 20.79
C ALA A 268 -38.30 33.01 21.06
N LEU A 269 -37.30 32.40 21.69
CA LEU A 269 -37.32 31.06 22.25
C LEU A 269 -37.82 31.13 23.70
#